data_AF-A0A3C0FJL2-F1
#
_entry.id   AF-A0A3C0FJL2-F1
#
_cell.length_a   1.000
_cell.length_b   1.000
_cell.length_c   1.000
_cell.angle_alpha   90.00
_cell.angle_beta   90.00
_cell.angle_gamma   90.00
#
_symmetry.space_group_name_H-M   'P 1'
#
loop_
_entity.id
_entity.type
_entity.pdbx_description
1 polymer ?
#
loop_
_entity_poly.entity_id
_entity_poly.type
_entity_poly.pdbx_seq_one_letter_code
_entity_poly.pdbx_strand_id
1 'polypeptide(L)'
;LRVGGLVVEGSVTKLDDGQTIAFVVTDMAETVPVSYRGILPDLFREGQGVVAEGHMSSEGTFVASEVLAKHDENYMPPEVAESLKKSGYWEEIEAKNAEQMRN
;
A
#
# COMPACT_ATOMS: atom_id res chain seq x y z
N LEU A 1 -2.17 3.29 17.00
CA LEU A 1 -1.55 1.94 16.87
C LEU A 1 -1.38 1.64 15.39
N ARG A 2 -0.39 0.86 15.02
CA ARG A 2 -0.12 0.51 13.62
C ARG A 2 0.03 -1.00 13.50
N VAL A 3 -0.66 -1.59 12.53
CA VAL A 3 -0.61 -3.02 12.24
C VAL A 3 -0.15 -3.18 10.80
N GLY A 4 0.92 -3.96 10.61
CA GLY A 4 1.47 -4.24 9.29
C GLY A 4 1.50 -5.73 9.04
N GLY A 5 1.23 -6.14 7.81
CA GLY A 5 1.25 -7.55 7.41
C GLY A 5 0.77 -7.72 5.98
N LEU A 6 0.45 -8.95 5.62
CA LEU A 6 -0.11 -9.34 4.33
C LEU A 6 -1.62 -9.39 4.42
N VAL A 7 -2.32 -8.88 3.41
CA VAL A 7 -3.77 -9.06 3.29
C VAL A 7 -4.07 -10.51 2.91
N VAL A 8 -4.90 -11.19 3.68
CA VAL A 8 -5.30 -12.58 3.38
C VAL A 8 -6.19 -12.60 2.13
N GLU A 9 -5.91 -13.52 1.20
CA GLU A 9 -6.70 -13.70 -0.01
C GLU A 9 -8.13 -14.19 0.28
N GLY A 10 -9.11 -13.59 -0.41
CA GLY A 10 -10.53 -13.83 -0.17
C GLY A 10 -11.07 -13.27 1.15
N SER A 11 -10.30 -12.45 1.87
CA SER A 11 -10.73 -11.86 3.14
C SER A 11 -11.39 -10.49 2.98
N VAL A 12 -11.19 -9.82 1.85
CA VAL A 12 -11.67 -8.45 1.65
C VAL A 12 -13.16 -8.48 1.33
N THR A 13 -13.96 -7.95 2.25
CA THR A 13 -15.42 -7.88 2.13
C THR A 13 -15.89 -6.45 2.35
N LYS A 14 -16.76 -5.98 1.46
CA LYS A 14 -17.46 -4.72 1.62
C LYS A 14 -18.76 -4.96 2.39
N LEU A 15 -18.97 -4.21 3.47
CA LEU A 15 -20.18 -4.34 4.29
C LEU A 15 -21.40 -3.66 3.64
N ASP A 16 -22.59 -3.99 4.12
CA ASP A 16 -23.88 -3.51 3.60
C ASP A 16 -24.05 -1.97 3.64
N ASP A 17 -23.26 -1.29 4.47
CA ASP A 17 -23.23 0.18 4.54
C ASP A 17 -22.57 0.82 3.31
N GLY A 18 -21.91 0.02 2.46
CA GLY A 18 -21.29 0.46 1.21
C GLY A 18 -20.07 1.36 1.39
N GLN A 19 -19.62 1.59 2.63
CA GLN A 19 -18.51 2.49 2.98
C GLN A 19 -17.47 1.81 3.85
N THR A 20 -17.84 0.71 4.52
CA THR A 20 -16.93 -0.04 5.38
C THR A 20 -16.44 -1.28 4.65
N ILE A 21 -15.14 -1.50 4.76
CA ILE A 21 -14.43 -2.63 4.17
C ILE A 21 -13.75 -3.36 5.32
N ALA A 22 -14.09 -4.64 5.46
CA ALA A 22 -13.47 -5.55 6.40
C ALA A 22 -12.47 -6.43 5.64
N PHE A 23 -11.29 -6.64 6.21
CA PHE A 23 -10.26 -7.52 5.65
C PHE A 23 -9.39 -8.07 6.78
N VAL A 24 -8.65 -9.15 6.51
CA VAL A 24 -7.76 -9.76 7.50
C VAL A 24 -6.32 -9.50 7.11
N VAL A 25 -5.52 -9.04 8.08
CA VAL A 25 -4.08 -8.86 7.94
C VAL A 25 -3.36 -9.96 8.73
N THR A 26 -2.36 -10.58 8.13
CA THR A 26 -1.53 -11.59 8.79
C THR A 26 -0.05 -11.25 8.71
N ASP A 27 0.69 -11.53 9.78
CA ASP A 27 2.16 -11.50 9.80
C ASP A 27 2.77 -12.90 9.63
N MET A 28 1.96 -13.88 9.18
CA MET A 28 2.26 -15.32 9.11
C MET A 28 2.32 -16.04 10.47
N ALA A 29 2.26 -15.31 11.59
CA ALA A 29 2.16 -15.89 12.93
C ALA A 29 0.74 -15.75 13.49
N GLU A 30 0.15 -14.56 13.38
CA GLU A 30 -1.20 -14.25 13.80
C GLU A 30 -2.02 -13.60 12.67
N THR A 31 -3.33 -13.53 12.89
CA THR A 31 -4.29 -12.89 11.98
C THR A 31 -5.10 -11.86 12.75
N VAL A 32 -5.13 -10.64 12.24
CA VAL A 32 -5.85 -9.52 12.85
C VAL A 32 -6.97 -9.09 11.91
N PRO A 33 -8.24 -9.15 12.35
CA PRO A 33 -9.35 -8.58 11.60
C PRO A 33 -9.26 -7.05 11.63
N VAL A 34 -9.29 -6.45 10.45
CA VAL A 34 -9.22 -5.00 10.23
C VAL A 34 -10.52 -4.52 9.61
N SER A 35 -11.08 -3.44 10.16
CA SER A 35 -12.21 -2.72 9.59
C SER A 35 -11.78 -1.31 9.23
N TYR A 36 -12.02 -0.92 7.98
CA TYR A 36 -11.67 0.38 7.44
C TYR A 36 -12.90 1.03 6.80
N ARG A 37 -13.19 2.28 7.18
CA ARG A 37 -14.27 3.05 6.56
C ARG A 37 -13.69 4.11 5.64
N GLY A 38 -13.90 3.95 4.34
CA GLY A 38 -13.37 4.87 3.35
C GLY A 38 -13.07 4.21 2.01
N ILE A 39 -12.20 4.87 1.25
CA ILE A 39 -11.76 4.42 -0.07
C ILE A 39 -10.36 3.82 0.13
N LEU A 40 -10.21 2.53 -0.18
CA LEU A 40 -8.89 1.91 -0.19
C LEU A 40 -8.06 2.49 -1.35
N PRO A 41 -6.74 2.66 -1.17
CA PRO A 41 -5.88 3.10 -2.25
C PRO A 41 -5.91 2.10 -3.41
N ASP A 42 -5.75 2.57 -4.65
CA ASP A 42 -5.75 1.72 -5.86
C ASP A 42 -4.71 0.58 -5.82
N LEU A 43 -3.63 0.78 -5.05
CA LEU A 43 -2.56 -0.20 -4.84
C LEU A 43 -2.91 -1.28 -3.80
N PHE A 44 -4.04 -1.16 -3.10
CA PHE A 44 -4.47 -2.19 -2.16
C PHE A 44 -4.94 -3.44 -2.94
N ARG A 45 -4.31 -4.58 -2.67
CA ARG A 45 -4.76 -5.88 -3.15
C ARG A 45 -4.56 -6.96 -2.10
N GLU A 46 -5.37 -8.00 -2.23
CA GLU A 46 -5.19 -9.25 -1.52
C GLU A 46 -3.84 -9.90 -1.86
N GLY A 47 -3.20 -10.56 -0.89
CA GLY A 47 -1.87 -11.15 -1.04
C GLY A 47 -0.71 -10.15 -1.02
N GLN A 48 -0.97 -8.84 -0.87
CA GLN A 48 0.07 -7.81 -0.79
C GLN A 48 0.28 -7.27 0.63
N GLY A 49 1.47 -6.68 0.84
CA GLY A 49 1.83 -6.01 2.07
C GLY A 49 1.01 -4.74 2.28
N VAL A 50 0.43 -4.58 3.46
CA VAL A 50 -0.34 -3.42 3.85
C VAL A 50 0.07 -2.97 5.24
N VAL A 51 -0.13 -1.68 5.51
CA VAL A 51 -0.05 -1.15 6.85
C VAL A 51 -1.31 -0.34 7.16
N ALA A 52 -2.02 -0.75 8.19
CA ALA A 52 -3.18 -0.07 8.72
C ALA A 52 -2.80 0.73 9.97
N GLU A 53 -3.24 1.98 10.04
CA GLU A 53 -3.11 2.82 11.22
C GLU A 53 -4.49 3.09 11.83
N GLY A 54 -4.57 2.98 13.15
CA GLY A 54 -5.83 3.11 13.87
C GLY A 54 -5.73 2.66 15.33
N HIS A 55 -6.79 2.01 15.80
CA HIS A 55 -6.91 1.57 17.19
C HIS A 55 -7.62 0.22 17.29
N MET A 56 -7.34 -0.51 18.37
CA MET A 56 -8.01 -1.77 18.66
C MET A 56 -9.37 -1.49 19.32
N SER A 57 -10.44 -2.06 18.78
CA SER A 57 -11.77 -2.04 19.42
C SER A 57 -11.79 -2.98 20.64
N SER A 58 -12.71 -2.73 21.57
CA SER A 58 -13.01 -3.64 22.69
C SER A 58 -13.45 -5.03 22.25
N GLU A 59 -13.88 -5.19 21.00
CA GLU A 59 -14.31 -6.45 20.40
C GLU A 59 -13.18 -7.22 19.70
N GLY A 60 -11.93 -6.74 19.78
CA GLY A 60 -10.77 -7.40 19.14
C GLY A 60 -10.64 -7.17 17.63
N THR A 61 -11.45 -6.28 17.06
CA THR A 61 -11.29 -5.81 15.68
C THR A 61 -10.45 -4.53 15.63
N PHE A 62 -9.48 -4.49 14.73
CA PHE A 62 -8.67 -3.29 14.53
C PHE A 62 -9.43 -2.31 13.63
N VAL A 63 -9.80 -1.15 14.18
CA VAL A 63 -10.48 -0.09 13.44
C VAL A 63 -9.41 0.82 12.84
N ALA A 64 -9.20 0.67 11.53
CA ALA A 64 -8.27 1.47 10.77
C ALA A 64 -8.90 2.82 10.39
N SER A 65 -8.16 3.89 10.67
CA SER A 65 -8.44 5.24 10.18
C SER A 65 -7.72 5.52 8.86
N GLU A 66 -6.58 4.84 8.63
CA GLU A 66 -5.79 4.99 7.40
C GLU A 66 -5.22 3.63 6.98
N VAL A 67 -5.21 3.37 5.67
CA VAL A 67 -4.66 2.14 5.07
C VAL A 67 -3.65 2.53 4.00
N LEU A 68 -2.42 2.05 4.18
CA LEU A 68 -1.29 2.28 3.29
C LEU A 68 -0.91 0.95 2.65
N ALA A 69 -1.17 0.79 1.36
CA ALA A 69 -0.67 -0.36 0.61
C ALA A 69 0.84 -0.21 0.43
N LYS A 70 1.62 -1.19 0.91
CA LYS A 70 3.06 -1.25 0.69
C LYS A 70 3.32 -2.02 -0.60
N HIS A 71 3.48 -1.31 -1.70
CA HIS A 71 4.39 -1.69 -2.79
C HIS A 71 4.49 -0.54 -3.80
N ASP A 72 5.49 0.32 -3.60
CA ASP A 72 6.35 0.88 -4.65
C ASP A 72 7.56 1.52 -3.95
N GLU A 73 8.76 0.99 -4.18
CA GLU A 73 10.02 1.67 -3.87
C GLU A 73 10.19 2.97 -4.70
N ASN A 74 9.17 3.36 -5.45
CA ASN A 74 9.10 4.57 -6.26
C ASN A 74 8.05 5.57 -5.72
N TYR A 75 7.97 5.78 -4.41
CA TYR A 75 7.44 7.05 -3.90
C TYR A 75 8.49 8.14 -4.15
N MET A 76 8.49 8.67 -5.36
CA MET A 76 9.21 9.90 -5.69
C MET A 76 8.24 11.05 -5.43
N PRO A 77 8.36 11.78 -4.29
CA PRO A 77 7.52 12.96 -4.08
C PRO A 77 7.70 13.91 -5.27
N PRO A 78 6.65 14.64 -5.67
CA PRO A 78 6.73 15.57 -6.81
C PRO A 78 7.90 16.56 -6.66
N GLU A 79 8.26 16.92 -5.42
CA GLU A 79 9.43 17.73 -5.09
C GLU A 79 10.77 17.14 -5.58
N VAL A 80 10.91 15.81 -5.57
CA VAL A 80 12.11 15.09 -6.02
C VAL A 80 12.12 14.93 -7.55
N ALA A 81 10.96 14.72 -8.18
CA ALA A 81 10.84 14.67 -9.63
C ALA A 81 11.19 16.02 -10.29
N GLU A 82 10.77 17.14 -9.69
CA GLU A 82 11.15 18.48 -10.15
C GLU A 82 12.64 18.76 -9.95
N SER A 83 13.21 18.32 -8.82
CA SER A 83 14.64 18.48 -8.53
C SER A 83 15.54 17.70 -9.50
N LEU A 84 15.13 16.50 -9.91
CA LEU A 84 15.85 15.67 -10.88
C LEU A 84 15.71 16.18 -12.33
N LYS A 85 14.56 16.77 -12.72
CA LYS A 85 14.41 17.45 -14.02
C LYS A 85 15.30 18.68 -14.14
N LYS A 86 15.53 19.40 -13.03
CA LYS A 86 16.31 20.63 -13.01
C LYS A 86 17.83 20.39 -13.03
N SER A 87 18.29 19.19 -12.69
CA SER A 87 19.72 18.83 -12.58
C SER A 87 20.31 18.13 -13.82
N GLY A 88 19.54 17.93 -14.89
CA GLY A 88 20.06 17.40 -16.17
C GLY A 88 20.37 15.90 -16.21
N TYR A 89 19.94 15.12 -15.20
CA TYR A 89 20.25 13.68 -15.11
C TYR A 89 19.32 12.76 -15.92
N TRP A 90 18.42 13.32 -16.75
CA TRP A 90 17.48 12.53 -17.57
C TRP A 90 18.12 11.97 -18.85
N GLU A 91 19.17 12.58 -19.38
CA GLU A 91 19.81 12.12 -20.63
C GLU A 91 20.72 10.90 -20.45
N GLU A 92 21.28 10.66 -19.25
CA GLU A 92 22.19 9.52 -19.01
C GLU A 92 21.46 8.18 -18.86
N ILE A 93 20.21 8.20 -18.39
CA ILE A 93 19.38 6.99 -18.20
C ILE A 93 18.82 6.49 -19.55
N GLU A 94 18.45 7.38 -20.47
CA GLU A 94 18.00 6.99 -21.82
C GLU A 94 19.17 6.44 -22.67
N ALA A 95 20.37 7.04 -22.56
CA ALA A 95 21.55 6.58 -23.30
C ALA A 95 21.99 5.16 -22.88
N LYS A 96 21.97 4.84 -21.58
CA LYS A 96 22.34 3.52 -21.06
C LYS A 96 21.34 2.42 -21.45
N ASN A 97 20.05 2.74 -21.56
CA ASN A 97 19.03 1.79 -22.00
C ASN A 97 19.10 1.52 -23.52
N ALA A 98 19.44 2.52 -24.33
CA ALA A 98 19.55 2.36 -25.78
C ALA A 98 20.76 1.49 -26.22
N GLU A 99 21.83 1.45 -25.42
CA GLU A 99 23.03 0.67 -25.72
C GLU A 99 22.86 -0.84 -25.42
N GLN A 100 21.98 -1.22 -24.49
CA GLN A 100 21.65 -2.62 -24.20
C GLN A 100 20.78 -3.29 -25.27
N MET A 101 20.16 -2.54 -26.19
CA MET A 101 19.31 -3.07 -27.26
C MET A 101 20.06 -3.40 -28.55
N ARG A 102 21.37 -3.14 -28.62
CA ARG A 102 22.20 -3.35 -29.82
C ARG A 102 23.07 -4.62 -29.81
N ASN A 103 22.90 -5.51 -28.83
CA ASN A 103 23.67 -6.76 -28.75
C ASN A 103 22.82 -8.01 -28.97
#